data_AF-A0A2K8K7S2-F1
#
_entry.id   AF-A0A2K8K7S2-F1
#
_cell.length_a   1.000
_cell.length_b   1.000
_cell.length_c   1.000
_cell.angle_alpha   90.00
_cell.angle_beta   90.00
_cell.angle_gamma   90.00
#
_symmetry.space_group_name_H-M   'P 1'
#
loop_
_entity.id
_entity.type
_entity.pdbx_description
1 polymer ?
#
loop_
_entity_poly.entity_id
_entity_poly.type
_entity_poly.pdbx_seq_one_letter_code
_entity_poly.pdbx_strand_id
1 'polypeptide(L)'
;MSDPIRSFRHFRDVPDGLWRWKNFSPAEIACRGTGQLKLHPEALDKLQALRDRLGKPLIVRSAYRSPEHNRNVGGAPRSKHMDGTAFDIAMSNHDPLAFEAAAREVGFLGFGFYPRSGFIHLDLGPGRVWGERFPVRATAFAAETPPAREAIAQSRTLKGTGAAGVATVGAAGVEVAQEVLAEAQGAILPLVPHLDILRWLFIALALGGIAVAVWARMDDWKKGLR
;
A
#
# COMPACT_ATOMS: atom_id res chain seq x y z
N MET A 1 -25.03 15.21 19.55
CA MET A 1 -24.63 16.45 18.85
C MET A 1 -23.33 16.13 18.12
N SER A 2 -23.24 16.37 16.81
CA SER A 2 -21.99 16.15 16.08
C SER A 2 -20.95 17.16 16.54
N ASP A 3 -19.72 16.72 16.75
CA ASP A 3 -18.62 17.62 17.13
C ASP A 3 -18.41 18.70 16.05
N PRO A 4 -18.11 19.96 16.44
CA PRO A 4 -17.95 21.04 15.48
C PRO A 4 -16.68 20.87 14.63
N ILE A 5 -16.76 21.30 13.36
CA ILE A 5 -15.61 21.40 12.47
C ILE A 5 -14.69 22.51 12.99
N ARG A 6 -13.39 22.25 13.06
CA ARG A 6 -12.38 23.22 13.53
C ARG A 6 -11.27 23.38 12.51
N SER A 7 -10.72 24.58 12.41
CA SER A 7 -9.56 24.87 11.55
C SER A 7 -8.39 25.32 12.42
N PHE A 8 -7.20 24.81 12.12
CA PHE A 8 -5.95 25.13 12.78
C PHE A 8 -4.97 25.69 11.77
N ARG A 9 -4.20 26.70 12.20
CA ARG A 9 -3.16 27.32 11.35
C ARG A 9 -2.01 26.35 11.08
N HIS A 10 -1.71 25.49 12.05
CA HIS A 10 -0.77 24.41 11.90
C HIS A 10 -1.25 23.17 12.66
N PHE A 11 -0.92 21.97 12.19
CA PHE A 11 -1.33 20.70 12.83
C PHE A 11 -0.76 20.52 14.25
N ARG A 12 0.31 21.24 14.58
CA ARG A 12 0.90 21.27 15.93
C ARG A 12 0.05 22.07 16.93
N ASP A 13 -0.89 22.87 16.45
CA ASP A 13 -1.79 23.67 17.30
C ASP A 13 -3.00 22.85 17.78
N VAL A 14 -3.10 21.58 17.38
CA VAL A 14 -4.16 20.67 17.81
C VAL A 14 -3.91 20.26 19.26
N PRO A 15 -4.82 20.54 20.19
CA PRO A 15 -4.66 20.09 21.58
C PRO A 15 -4.68 18.57 21.67
N ASP A 16 -3.80 17.98 22.48
CA ASP A 16 -3.70 16.51 22.63
C ASP A 16 -5.05 15.87 23.02
N GLY A 17 -5.80 16.50 23.92
CA GLY A 17 -7.12 16.00 24.37
C GLY A 17 -8.23 16.09 23.31
N LEU A 18 -8.01 16.75 22.18
CA LEU A 18 -8.98 16.84 21.09
C LEU A 18 -8.88 15.65 20.12
N TRP A 19 -7.71 15.02 20.02
CA TRP A 19 -7.45 14.03 18.99
C TRP A 19 -7.81 12.61 19.46
N ARG A 20 -8.87 12.03 18.87
CA ARG A 20 -9.39 10.70 19.26
C ARG A 20 -9.11 9.57 18.26
N TRP A 21 -8.64 9.88 17.05
CA TRP A 21 -8.46 8.88 15.99
C TRP A 21 -7.12 8.19 16.12
N LYS A 22 -7.10 7.09 16.89
CA LYS A 22 -5.89 6.36 17.30
C LYS A 22 -4.95 5.90 16.17
N ASN A 23 -5.45 5.73 14.95
CA ASN A 23 -4.65 5.24 13.82
C ASN A 23 -4.13 6.36 12.91
N PHE A 24 -4.41 7.62 13.23
CA PHE A 24 -3.98 8.78 12.46
C PHE A 24 -3.36 9.81 13.37
N SER A 25 -2.46 10.62 12.83
CA SER A 25 -1.92 11.79 13.49
C SER A 25 -2.46 13.08 12.86
N PRO A 26 -2.46 14.21 13.58
CA PRO A 26 -2.77 15.51 13.00
C PRO A 26 -1.94 15.82 11.75
N ALA A 27 -0.66 15.43 11.76
CA ALA A 27 0.27 15.66 10.65
C ALA A 27 -0.13 14.92 9.36
N GLU A 28 -0.63 13.68 9.47
CA GLU A 28 -1.08 12.90 8.32
C GLU A 28 -2.32 13.48 7.65
N ILE A 29 -3.18 14.15 8.43
CA ILE A 29 -4.43 14.74 7.95
C ILE A 29 -4.24 16.18 7.47
N ALA A 30 -3.16 16.84 7.90
CA ALA A 30 -2.88 18.23 7.56
C ALA A 30 -2.54 18.43 6.08
N CYS A 31 -2.69 19.68 5.65
CA CYS A 31 -2.27 20.13 4.34
C CYS A 31 -0.75 19.99 4.19
N ARG A 32 -0.31 19.16 3.24
CA ARG A 32 1.12 18.94 2.97
C ARG A 32 1.85 20.19 2.50
N GLY A 33 1.15 21.13 1.88
CA GLY A 33 1.73 22.39 1.42
C GLY A 33 1.91 23.45 2.49
N THR A 34 0.98 23.52 3.47
CA THR A 34 0.94 24.66 4.41
C THR A 34 0.96 24.25 5.90
N GLY A 35 0.86 22.96 6.22
CA GLY A 35 0.72 22.47 7.60
C GLY A 35 -0.63 22.77 8.26
N GLN A 36 -1.50 23.56 7.62
CA GLN A 36 -2.86 23.86 8.11
C GLN A 36 -3.69 22.58 8.20
N LEU A 37 -4.63 22.54 9.14
CA LEU A 37 -5.54 21.41 9.32
C LEU A 37 -6.99 21.90 9.39
N LYS A 38 -7.89 21.25 8.66
CA LYS A 38 -9.33 21.37 8.87
C LYS A 38 -9.84 20.05 9.43
N LEU A 39 -10.13 20.06 10.72
CA LEU A 39 -10.62 18.92 11.47
C LEU A 39 -12.11 18.76 11.22
N HIS A 40 -12.47 17.71 10.47
CA HIS A 40 -13.86 17.33 10.24
C HIS A 40 -14.16 16.01 10.97
N PRO A 41 -14.80 16.05 12.14
CA PRO A 41 -14.91 14.87 13.01
C PRO A 41 -15.58 13.67 12.34
N GLU A 42 -16.70 13.87 11.64
CA GLU A 42 -17.40 12.80 10.92
C GLU A 42 -16.56 12.13 9.83
N ALA A 43 -15.75 12.90 9.11
CA ALA A 43 -14.92 12.36 8.03
C ALA A 43 -13.78 11.51 8.60
N LEU A 44 -13.21 11.93 9.72
CA LEU A 44 -12.20 11.16 10.42
C LEU A 44 -12.78 9.94 11.14
N ASP A 45 -14.01 10.02 11.67
CA ASP A 45 -14.71 8.86 12.24
C ASP A 45 -14.92 7.77 11.16
N LYS A 46 -15.29 8.16 9.94
CA LYS A 46 -15.41 7.24 8.80
C LYS A 46 -14.05 6.70 8.33
N LEU A 47 -13.01 7.54 8.30
CA LEU A 47 -11.66 7.10 7.95
C LEU A 47 -11.10 6.10 8.97
N GLN A 48 -11.38 6.33 10.26
CA GLN A 48 -11.03 5.42 11.36
C GLN A 48 -11.80 4.11 11.27
N ALA A 49 -13.11 4.14 11.01
CA ALA A 49 -13.90 2.94 10.74
C ALA A 49 -13.38 2.15 9.54
N LEU A 50 -12.97 2.83 8.45
CA LEU A 50 -12.37 2.19 7.27
C LEU A 50 -11.07 1.46 7.64
N ARG A 51 -10.19 2.14 8.40
CA ARG A 51 -8.92 1.60 8.85
C ARG A 51 -9.09 0.37 9.75
N ASP A 52 -10.07 0.40 10.65
CA ASP A 52 -10.39 -0.72 11.53
C ASP A 52 -10.98 -1.89 10.72
N ARG A 53 -11.91 -1.61 9.79
CA ARG A 53 -12.53 -2.63 8.93
C ARG A 53 -11.54 -3.38 8.04
N LEU A 54 -10.58 -2.66 7.45
CA LEU A 54 -9.58 -3.26 6.57
C LEU A 54 -8.49 -4.02 7.33
N GLY A 55 -8.33 -3.76 8.63
CA GLY A 55 -7.25 -4.35 9.45
C GLY A 55 -5.83 -3.91 9.05
N LYS A 56 -5.64 -3.20 7.94
CA LYS A 56 -4.33 -2.78 7.39
C LYS A 56 -4.14 -1.25 7.35
N PRO A 57 -2.91 -0.73 7.53
CA PRO A 57 -2.61 0.71 7.49
C PRO A 57 -3.21 1.44 6.28
N LEU A 58 -3.79 2.62 6.49
CA LEU A 58 -4.18 3.51 5.40
C LEU A 58 -3.05 4.49 5.15
N ILE A 59 -2.37 4.38 4.01
CA ILE A 59 -1.31 5.30 3.65
C ILE A 59 -1.94 6.56 3.03
N VAL A 60 -2.14 7.59 3.85
CA VAL A 60 -2.77 8.86 3.45
C VAL A 60 -1.79 9.70 2.63
N ARG A 61 -2.03 9.82 1.32
CA ARG A 61 -1.24 10.67 0.42
C ARG A 61 -1.66 12.14 0.49
N SER A 62 -2.94 12.40 0.67
CA SER A 62 -3.48 13.76 0.82
C SER A 62 -4.80 13.69 1.58
N ALA A 63 -5.02 14.63 2.50
CA ALA A 63 -6.25 14.77 3.27
C ALA A 63 -6.76 16.20 3.13
N TYR A 64 -6.64 17.06 4.13
CA TYR A 64 -7.01 18.47 3.95
C TYR A 64 -6.06 19.16 2.94
N ARG A 65 -6.61 20.03 2.08
CA ARG A 65 -5.82 20.96 1.26
C ARG A 65 -6.27 22.39 1.54
N SER A 66 -5.33 23.27 1.88
CA SER A 66 -5.60 24.70 1.93
C SER A 66 -6.00 25.21 0.53
N PRO A 67 -6.78 26.30 0.42
CA PRO A 67 -7.15 26.84 -0.89
C PRO A 67 -5.95 27.16 -1.79
N GLU A 68 -4.87 27.67 -1.20
CA GLU A 68 -3.61 27.94 -1.89
C GLU A 68 -2.96 26.66 -2.42
N HIS A 69 -2.76 25.66 -1.55
CA HIS A 69 -2.17 24.41 -1.95
C HIS A 69 -3.02 23.69 -3.01
N ASN A 70 -4.35 23.73 -2.87
CA ASN A 70 -5.27 23.16 -3.86
C ASN A 70 -5.11 23.83 -5.24
N ARG A 71 -4.97 25.16 -5.31
CA ARG A 71 -4.68 25.84 -6.58
C ARG A 71 -3.32 25.43 -7.16
N ASN A 72 -2.28 25.38 -6.33
CA ASN A 72 -0.91 25.06 -6.76
C ASN A 72 -0.79 23.66 -7.37
N VAL A 73 -1.60 22.70 -6.89
CA VAL A 73 -1.63 21.32 -7.43
C VAL A 73 -2.68 21.13 -8.54
N GLY A 74 -3.30 22.21 -9.03
CA GLY A 74 -4.34 22.13 -10.08
C GLY A 74 -5.63 21.45 -9.62
N GLY A 75 -5.94 21.51 -8.32
CA GLY A 75 -7.15 20.92 -7.74
C GLY A 75 -8.43 21.64 -8.15
N ALA A 76 -9.55 20.92 -8.16
CA ALA A 76 -10.85 21.46 -8.53
C ALA A 76 -11.29 22.63 -7.62
N PRO A 77 -11.99 23.66 -8.14
CA PRO A 77 -12.43 24.82 -7.34
C PRO A 77 -13.31 24.49 -6.14
N ARG A 78 -14.12 23.42 -6.23
CA ARG A 78 -14.99 22.91 -5.15
C ARG A 78 -14.51 21.56 -4.62
N SER A 79 -13.19 21.43 -4.46
CA SER A 79 -12.53 20.20 -4.00
C SER A 79 -12.94 19.83 -2.57
N LYS A 80 -13.33 18.57 -2.36
CA LYS A 80 -13.68 18.04 -1.04
C LYS A 80 -12.50 17.97 -0.07
N HIS A 81 -11.27 18.04 -0.58
CA HIS A 81 -10.09 18.21 0.28
C HIS A 81 -10.09 19.57 1.00
N MET A 82 -10.66 20.63 0.41
CA MET A 82 -10.78 21.93 1.08
C MET A 82 -11.88 21.94 2.15
N ASP A 83 -12.80 20.99 2.09
CA ASP A 83 -13.83 20.79 3.10
C ASP A 83 -13.33 19.93 4.28
N GLY A 84 -12.16 19.29 4.15
CA GLY A 84 -11.66 18.33 5.14
C GLY A 84 -12.40 16.98 5.09
N THR A 85 -13.08 16.68 3.98
CA THR A 85 -13.96 15.51 3.83
C THR A 85 -13.50 14.54 2.75
N ALA A 86 -12.26 14.67 2.28
CA ALA A 86 -11.68 13.81 1.26
C ALA A 86 -10.29 13.30 1.63
N PHE A 87 -9.98 12.09 1.17
CA PHE A 87 -8.73 11.40 1.43
C PHE A 87 -8.25 10.70 0.16
N ASP A 88 -6.98 10.90 -0.19
CA ASP A 88 -6.29 10.16 -1.24
C ASP A 88 -5.46 9.06 -0.58
N ILE A 89 -5.86 7.79 -0.74
CA ILE A 89 -5.24 6.64 -0.07
C ILE A 89 -4.44 5.81 -1.07
N ALA A 90 -3.18 5.51 -0.74
CA ALA A 90 -2.33 4.69 -1.62
C ALA A 90 -2.81 3.24 -1.67
N MET A 91 -2.82 2.65 -2.87
CA MET A 91 -3.23 1.27 -3.11
C MET A 91 -2.05 0.27 -3.10
N SER A 92 -0.88 0.68 -2.58
CA SER A 92 0.31 -0.17 -2.53
C SER A 92 0.20 -1.34 -1.54
N ASN A 93 -0.72 -1.25 -0.57
CA ASN A 93 -0.92 -2.26 0.47
C ASN A 93 -2.39 -2.72 0.60
N HIS A 94 -3.23 -2.41 -0.39
CA HIS A 94 -4.65 -2.77 -0.44
C HIS A 94 -4.99 -3.37 -1.79
N ASP A 95 -5.92 -4.33 -1.80
CA ASP A 95 -6.63 -4.69 -3.02
C ASP A 95 -7.64 -3.56 -3.35
N PRO A 96 -7.59 -2.95 -4.55
CA PRO A 96 -8.46 -1.82 -4.88
C PRO A 96 -9.97 -2.12 -4.82
N LEU A 97 -10.38 -3.36 -5.15
CA LEU A 97 -11.79 -3.75 -5.15
C LEU A 97 -12.31 -3.92 -3.72
N ALA A 98 -11.58 -4.67 -2.90
CA ALA A 98 -11.90 -4.83 -1.48
C ALA A 98 -11.87 -3.50 -0.73
N PHE A 99 -10.92 -2.62 -1.07
CA PHE A 99 -10.83 -1.27 -0.50
C PHE A 99 -12.06 -0.42 -0.82
N GLU A 100 -12.48 -0.37 -2.09
CA GLU A 100 -13.67 0.40 -2.48
C GLU A 100 -14.92 -0.13 -1.77
N ALA A 101 -15.11 -1.45 -1.72
CA ALA A 101 -16.24 -2.07 -1.05
C ALA A 101 -16.29 -1.66 0.44
N ALA A 102 -15.18 -1.79 1.15
CA ALA A 102 -15.07 -1.41 2.55
C ALA A 102 -15.32 0.10 2.77
N ALA A 103 -14.82 0.95 1.88
CA ALA A 103 -15.02 2.40 1.95
C ALA A 103 -16.49 2.81 1.76
N ARG A 104 -17.21 2.13 0.86
CA ARG A 104 -18.65 2.35 0.66
C ARG A 104 -19.46 1.95 1.89
N GLU A 105 -19.11 0.85 2.53
CA GLU A 105 -19.82 0.35 3.72
C GLU A 105 -19.70 1.29 4.94
N VAL A 106 -18.59 2.02 5.07
CA VAL A 106 -18.45 3.06 6.11
C VAL A 106 -19.03 4.42 5.69
N GLY A 107 -19.59 4.51 4.48
CA GLY A 107 -20.37 5.63 3.99
C GLY A 107 -19.58 6.71 3.26
N PHE A 108 -18.47 6.36 2.59
CA PHE A 108 -17.90 7.21 1.53
C PHE A 108 -18.70 7.04 0.23
N LEU A 109 -18.90 8.14 -0.49
CA LEU A 109 -19.82 8.19 -1.64
C LEU A 109 -19.12 8.64 -2.93
N GLY A 110 -18.16 9.56 -2.84
CA GLY A 110 -17.35 9.99 -3.97
C GLY A 110 -16.09 9.14 -4.12
N PHE A 111 -15.80 8.67 -5.33
CA PHE A 111 -14.62 7.85 -5.63
C PHE A 111 -13.91 8.30 -6.91
N GLY A 112 -12.62 8.58 -6.82
CA GLY A 112 -11.73 8.84 -7.95
C GLY A 112 -10.62 7.80 -8.04
N PHE A 113 -10.45 7.17 -9.20
CA PHE A 113 -9.46 6.10 -9.37
C PHE A 113 -8.25 6.57 -10.20
N TYR A 114 -7.05 6.43 -9.62
CA TYR A 114 -5.80 6.92 -10.21
C TYR A 114 -4.72 5.83 -10.23
N PRO A 115 -4.85 4.78 -11.06
CA PRO A 115 -3.94 3.63 -11.07
C PRO A 115 -2.51 4.01 -11.45
N ARG A 116 -2.33 4.93 -12.40
CA ARG A 116 -1.00 5.46 -12.78
C ARG A 116 -0.29 6.17 -11.61
N SER A 117 -1.06 6.80 -10.74
CA SER A 117 -0.53 7.47 -9.55
C SER A 117 -0.56 6.58 -8.30
N GLY A 118 -1.19 5.41 -8.36
CA GLY A 118 -1.22 4.42 -7.29
C GLY A 118 -2.13 4.75 -6.09
N PHE A 119 -3.20 5.52 -6.27
CA PHE A 119 -4.12 5.85 -5.17
C PHE A 119 -5.60 5.87 -5.58
N ILE A 120 -6.48 5.75 -4.59
CA ILE A 120 -7.91 6.01 -4.71
C ILE A 120 -8.24 7.26 -3.89
N HIS A 121 -8.95 8.19 -4.51
CA HIS A 121 -9.62 9.29 -3.85
C HIS A 121 -10.98 8.84 -3.32
N LEU A 122 -11.30 9.20 -2.09
CA LEU A 122 -12.61 8.96 -1.48
C LEU A 122 -13.08 10.17 -0.67
N ASP A 123 -14.38 10.48 -0.73
CA ASP A 123 -14.95 11.65 -0.05
C ASP A 123 -16.45 11.51 0.32
N LEU A 124 -16.92 12.44 1.16
CA LEU A 124 -18.31 12.51 1.66
C LEU A 124 -19.24 13.43 0.84
N GLY A 125 -18.81 13.90 -0.32
CA GLY A 125 -19.68 14.64 -1.24
C GLY A 125 -20.76 13.75 -1.87
N PRO A 126 -21.54 14.30 -2.83
CA PRO A 126 -22.53 13.53 -3.56
C PRO A 126 -21.90 12.28 -4.23
N GLY A 127 -22.69 11.21 -4.29
CA GLY A 127 -22.29 9.94 -4.90
C GLY A 127 -21.86 10.14 -6.34
N ARG A 128 -20.57 9.85 -6.63
CA ARG A 128 -19.98 10.04 -7.95
C ARG A 128 -18.73 9.19 -8.10
N VAL A 129 -18.45 8.79 -9.34
CA VAL A 129 -17.29 7.96 -9.68
C VAL A 129 -16.59 8.57 -10.89
N TRP A 130 -15.26 8.68 -10.85
CA TRP A 130 -14.45 9.20 -11.96
C TRP A 130 -13.05 8.56 -12.02
N GLY A 131 -12.33 8.80 -13.11
CA GLY A 131 -11.00 8.22 -13.35
C GLY A 131 -11.07 6.80 -13.93
N GLU A 132 -9.93 6.12 -13.93
CA GLU A 132 -9.75 4.79 -14.52
C GLU A 132 -9.68 3.73 -13.42
N ARG A 133 -10.44 2.64 -13.56
CA ARG A 133 -10.37 1.54 -12.59
C ARG A 133 -8.97 0.93 -12.55
N PHE A 134 -8.58 0.44 -11.38
CA PHE A 134 -7.34 -0.33 -11.26
C PHE A 134 -7.47 -1.63 -12.08
N PRO A 135 -6.43 -2.02 -12.84
CA PRO A 135 -6.45 -3.30 -13.52
C PRO A 135 -6.54 -4.42 -12.48
N VAL A 136 -7.30 -5.46 -12.79
CA VAL A 136 -7.34 -6.66 -11.97
C VAL A 136 -5.93 -7.23 -11.93
N ARG A 137 -5.29 -7.18 -10.76
CA ARG A 137 -4.01 -7.85 -10.54
C ARG A 137 -4.32 -9.20 -9.93
N ALA A 138 -3.94 -10.29 -10.61
CA ALA A 138 -3.76 -11.55 -9.93
C ALA A 138 -2.68 -11.30 -8.86
N THR A 139 -3.05 -11.30 -7.58
CA THR A 139 -2.09 -11.11 -6.50
C THR A 139 -1.08 -12.25 -6.55
N ALA A 140 0.18 -11.96 -6.88
CA ALA A 140 1.27 -12.94 -6.86
C ALA A 140 1.62 -13.42 -5.43
N PHE A 141 1.04 -12.79 -4.41
CA PHE A 141 1.10 -13.27 -3.05
C PHE A 141 0.07 -14.38 -2.89
N ALA A 142 0.56 -15.62 -2.75
CA ALA A 142 -0.24 -16.71 -2.22
C ALA A 142 -0.94 -16.23 -0.95
N ALA A 143 -2.21 -16.60 -0.77
CA ALA A 143 -2.86 -16.44 0.52
C ALA A 143 -1.93 -17.06 1.58
N GLU A 144 -1.57 -16.31 2.62
CA GLU A 144 -0.75 -16.85 3.70
C GLU A 144 -1.45 -18.10 4.23
N THR A 145 -0.87 -19.27 3.97
CA THR A 145 -1.31 -20.52 4.58
C THR A 145 -1.18 -20.31 6.09
N PRO A 146 -2.27 -20.43 6.87
CA PRO A 146 -2.19 -20.27 8.31
C PRO A 146 -1.08 -21.16 8.86
N PRO A 147 -0.23 -20.67 9.77
CA PRO A 147 0.86 -21.48 10.32
C PRO A 147 0.24 -22.76 10.89
N ALA A 148 0.82 -23.92 10.56
CA ALA A 148 0.26 -25.24 10.87
C ALA A 148 -0.17 -25.41 12.35
N ARG A 149 0.38 -24.60 13.27
CA ARG A 149 -0.04 -24.53 14.67
C ARG A 149 -1.53 -24.18 14.86
N GLU A 150 -2.12 -23.31 14.05
CA GLU A 150 -3.54 -22.93 14.17
C GLU A 150 -4.47 -24.01 13.61
N ALA A 151 -4.07 -24.67 12.52
CA ALA A 151 -4.81 -25.82 11.97
C ALA A 151 -4.79 -27.03 12.93
N ILE A 152 -3.70 -27.22 13.68
CA ILE A 152 -3.60 -28.25 14.74
C ILE A 152 -4.53 -27.92 15.92
N ALA A 153 -4.70 -26.64 16.27
CA ALA A 153 -5.61 -26.25 17.34
C ALA A 153 -7.08 -26.53 16.99
N GLN A 154 -7.49 -26.24 15.74
CA GLN A 154 -8.86 -26.50 15.26
C GLN A 154 -9.16 -27.99 15.07
N SER A 155 -8.15 -28.80 14.72
CA SER A 155 -8.31 -30.25 14.62
C SER A 155 -8.27 -30.94 16.00
N ARG A 156 -7.59 -30.36 16.99
CA ARG A 156 -7.61 -30.82 18.38
C ARG A 156 -8.93 -30.57 19.09
N THR A 157 -9.62 -29.46 18.80
CA THR A 157 -10.95 -29.20 19.36
C THR A 157 -12.03 -30.11 18.76
N LEU A 158 -11.85 -30.59 17.52
CA LEU A 158 -12.76 -31.56 16.89
C LEU A 158 -12.45 -33.04 17.20
N LYS A 159 -11.21 -33.38 17.60
CA LYS A 159 -10.79 -34.76 17.96
C LYS A 159 -10.64 -34.98 19.47
N GLY A 160 -11.34 -34.20 20.30
CA GLY A 160 -11.36 -34.34 21.76
C GLY A 160 -12.04 -35.62 22.30
N THR A 161 -12.33 -36.60 21.47
CA THR A 161 -12.81 -37.93 21.85
C THR A 161 -11.92 -39.01 21.25
N GLY A 162 -10.92 -39.46 22.01
CA GLY A 162 -10.23 -40.73 21.73
C GLY A 162 -8.71 -40.64 21.56
N ALA A 163 -8.03 -41.05 22.64
CA ALA A 163 -6.77 -41.81 22.73
C ALA A 163 -5.61 -41.58 21.71
N ALA A 164 -4.48 -41.18 22.29
CA ALA A 164 -3.08 -41.61 22.02
C ALA A 164 -2.51 -41.53 20.58
N GLY A 165 -1.42 -40.78 20.44
CA GLY A 165 -0.75 -40.52 19.17
C GLY A 165 0.17 -41.63 18.66
N VAL A 166 0.37 -41.62 17.34
CA VAL A 166 1.58 -42.01 16.59
C VAL A 166 1.53 -41.22 15.28
N ALA A 167 2.58 -40.47 14.95
CA ALA A 167 2.67 -39.78 13.65
C ALA A 167 3.30 -40.72 12.62
N THR A 168 2.48 -41.42 11.84
CA THR A 168 2.92 -42.12 10.63
C THR A 168 3.10 -41.10 9.50
N VAL A 169 4.35 -40.88 9.07
CA VAL A 169 4.63 -40.27 7.76
C VAL A 169 4.21 -41.29 6.71
N GLY A 170 2.98 -41.18 6.21
CA GLY A 170 2.44 -42.03 5.15
C GLY A 170 2.89 -41.55 3.76
N ALA A 171 2.84 -42.44 2.78
CA ALA A 171 3.24 -42.23 1.38
C ALA A 171 2.71 -40.92 0.76
N ALA A 172 1.50 -40.49 1.13
CA ALA A 172 0.90 -39.23 0.68
C ALA A 172 1.74 -37.98 1.04
N GLY A 173 2.49 -38.00 2.14
CA GLY A 173 3.38 -36.90 2.52
C GLY A 173 4.66 -36.81 1.67
N VAL A 174 5.09 -37.95 1.10
CA VAL A 174 6.25 -38.01 0.20
C VAL A 174 5.84 -37.59 -1.21
N GLU A 175 4.67 -38.01 -1.68
CA GLU A 175 4.15 -37.61 -3.00
C GLU A 175 3.96 -36.11 -3.12
N VAL A 176 3.34 -35.47 -2.11
CA VAL A 176 3.15 -34.00 -2.11
C VAL A 176 4.49 -33.25 -2.12
N ALA A 177 5.52 -33.76 -1.42
CA ALA A 177 6.85 -33.16 -1.44
C ALA A 177 7.55 -33.33 -2.80
N GLN A 178 7.34 -34.47 -3.47
CA GLN A 178 7.90 -34.74 -4.79
C GLN A 178 7.21 -33.93 -5.89
N GLU A 179 5.90 -33.71 -5.80
CA GLU A 179 5.13 -32.97 -6.78
C GLU A 179 5.50 -31.48 -6.78
N VAL A 180 5.62 -30.88 -5.58
CA VAL A 180 6.09 -29.49 -5.42
C VAL A 180 7.54 -29.32 -5.93
N LEU A 181 8.40 -30.32 -5.71
CA LEU A 181 9.78 -30.27 -6.18
C LEU A 181 9.87 -30.38 -7.71
N ALA A 182 9.05 -31.23 -8.33
CA ALA A 182 9.00 -31.41 -9.78
C ALA A 182 8.47 -30.16 -10.50
N GLU A 183 7.43 -29.54 -9.95
CA GLU A 183 6.84 -28.31 -10.50
C GLU A 183 7.81 -27.11 -10.40
N ALA A 184 8.52 -27.00 -9.27
CA ALA A 184 9.57 -25.99 -9.09
C ALA A 184 10.77 -26.20 -10.05
N GLN A 185 11.19 -27.45 -10.27
CA GLN A 185 12.28 -27.76 -11.20
C GLN A 185 11.89 -27.47 -12.66
N GLY A 186 10.65 -27.79 -13.06
CA GLY A 186 10.14 -27.54 -14.41
C GLY A 186 10.08 -26.06 -14.79
N ALA A 187 9.81 -25.18 -13.82
CA ALA A 187 9.78 -23.74 -14.02
C ALA A 187 11.18 -23.09 -14.06
N ILE A 188 12.14 -23.64 -13.31
CA ILE A 188 13.47 -23.03 -13.11
C ILE A 188 14.47 -23.47 -14.18
N LEU A 189 14.50 -24.76 -14.55
CA LEU A 189 15.49 -25.33 -15.47
C LEU A 189 15.59 -24.64 -16.85
N PRO A 190 14.48 -24.21 -17.49
CA PRO A 190 14.55 -23.51 -18.78
C PRO A 190 15.19 -22.12 -18.69
N LEU A 191 15.21 -21.50 -17.51
CA LEU A 191 15.72 -20.14 -17.30
C LEU A 191 17.21 -20.12 -16.96
N VAL A 192 17.77 -21.24 -16.50
CA VAL A 192 19.20 -21.35 -16.11
C VAL A 192 20.16 -20.87 -17.20
N PRO A 193 19.98 -21.21 -18.50
CA PRO A 193 20.87 -20.72 -19.56
C PRO A 193 20.81 -19.21 -19.77
N HIS A 194 19.65 -18.58 -19.50
CA HIS A 194 19.48 -17.13 -19.63
C HIS A 194 20.11 -16.35 -18.47
N LEU A 195 20.17 -16.95 -17.28
CA LEU A 195 20.84 -16.35 -16.12
C LEU A 195 22.35 -16.19 -16.35
N ASP A 196 22.98 -17.15 -17.03
CA ASP A 196 24.40 -17.07 -17.36
C ASP A 196 24.70 -15.97 -18.40
N ILE A 197 23.84 -15.84 -19.41
CA ILE A 197 23.95 -14.75 -20.40
C ILE A 197 23.78 -13.38 -19.73
N LEU A 198 22.80 -13.24 -18.85
CA LEU A 198 22.58 -12.01 -18.09
C LEU A 198 23.77 -11.67 -17.19
N ARG A 199 24.34 -12.67 -16.50
CA ARG A 199 25.54 -12.50 -15.66
C ARG A 199 26.71 -11.92 -16.45
N TRP A 200 27.02 -12.49 -17.62
CA TRP A 200 28.12 -11.98 -18.46
C TRP A 200 27.83 -10.61 -19.07
N LEU A 201 26.56 -10.33 -19.43
CA LEU A 201 26.13 -8.99 -19.88
C LEU A 201 26.38 -7.93 -18.81
N PHE A 202 25.99 -8.18 -17.56
CA PHE A 202 26.21 -7.24 -16.46
C PHE A 202 27.70 -7.01 -16.18
N ILE A 203 28.53 -8.06 -16.24
CA ILE A 203 29.99 -7.95 -16.07
C ILE A 203 30.59 -7.08 -17.19
N ALA A 204 30.22 -7.33 -18.45
CA ALA A 204 30.72 -6.57 -19.59
C ALA A 204 30.34 -5.08 -19.50
N LEU A 205 29.09 -4.80 -19.11
CA LEU A 205 28.59 -3.43 -19.00
C LEU A 205 29.26 -2.66 -17.84
N ALA A 206 29.51 -3.33 -16.72
CA ALA A 206 30.27 -2.77 -15.60
C ALA A 206 31.72 -2.46 -15.99
N LEU A 207 32.41 -3.40 -16.65
CA LEU A 207 33.79 -3.20 -17.10
C LEU A 207 33.90 -2.08 -18.15
N GLY A 208 32.94 -1.99 -19.08
CA GLY A 208 32.84 -0.89 -20.04
C GLY A 208 32.70 0.47 -19.36
N GLY A 209 31.82 0.59 -18.36
CA GLY A 209 31.66 1.81 -17.58
C GLY A 209 32.94 2.25 -16.85
N ILE A 210 33.65 1.29 -16.24
CA ILE A 210 34.94 1.55 -15.58
C ILE A 210 35.99 2.03 -16.59
N ALA A 211 36.09 1.38 -17.76
CA ALA A 211 37.03 1.78 -18.81
C ALA A 211 36.76 3.20 -19.33
N VAL A 212 35.50 3.57 -19.53
CA VAL A 212 35.11 4.93 -19.94
C VAL A 212 35.49 5.96 -18.87
N ALA A 213 35.25 5.66 -17.59
CA ALA A 213 35.61 6.57 -16.49
C ALA A 213 37.12 6.77 -16.37
N VAL A 214 37.91 5.69 -16.53
CA VAL A 214 39.38 5.76 -16.54
C VAL A 214 39.87 6.56 -17.75
N TRP A 215 39.32 6.30 -18.93
CA TRP A 215 39.69 7.03 -20.15
C TRP A 215 39.38 8.52 -20.04
N ALA A 216 38.18 8.89 -19.60
CA ALA A 216 37.78 10.29 -19.41
C ALA A 216 38.72 11.00 -18.43
N ARG A 217 39.09 10.33 -17.33
CA ARG A 217 40.02 10.89 -16.35
C ARG A 217 41.45 11.06 -16.89
N MET A 218 41.91 10.15 -17.75
CA MET A 218 43.19 10.29 -18.43
C MET A 218 43.17 11.40 -19.49
N ASP A 219 42.05 11.57 -20.20
CA ASP A 219 41.86 12.60 -21.21
C ASP A 219 41.82 14.00 -20.58
N ASP A 220 41.09 14.17 -19.48
CA ASP A 220 41.09 15.42 -18.69
C ASP A 220 42.49 15.78 -18.19
N TRP A 221 43.28 14.78 -17.76
CA TRP A 221 44.65 14.99 -17.31
C TRP A 221 45.59 15.43 -18.45
N LYS A 222 45.42 14.87 -19.66
CA LYS A 222 46.18 15.28 -20.85
C LYS A 222 45.81 16.68 -21.34
N LYS A 223 44.54 17.09 -21.15
CA LYS A 223 44.02 18.40 -21.58
C LYS A 223 44.30 19.53 -20.57
N GLY A 224 44.89 19.23 -19.41
CA GLY A 224 45.24 20.23 -18.40
C GLY A 224 44.02 20.88 -17.71
N LEU A 225 42.86 20.23 -17.80
CA LEU A 225 41.62 20.71 -17.19
C LEU A 225 41.58 20.21 -15.74
N ARG A 226 41.93 21.08 -14.80
CA ARG A 226 41.61 20.94 -13.37
C ARG A 226 40.76 22.12 -12.94
#